data_AF-A0A930M782-F1
#
_entry.id   AF-A0A930M782-F1
#
_cell.length_a   1.000
_cell.length_b   1.000
_cell.length_c   1.000
_cell.angle_alpha   90.00
_cell.angle_beta   90.00
_cell.angle_gamma   90.00
#
_symmetry.space_group_name_H-M   'P 1'
#
loop_
_entity.id
_entity.type
_entity.pdbx_description
1 polymer ?
#
loop_
_entity_poly.entity_id
_entity_poly.type
_entity_poly.pdbx_seq_one_letter_code
_entity_poly.pdbx_strand_id
1 'polypeptide(L)'
;DTSSVVAAGYAYSHDAGAYATIVKLTRTLMIVPVCLFFALLVMRGAKKSGAGFSLRRIFPMFVLYFVVACIVNTTGILPAELSHGLGMLGKFAIVLAMSAIGLNTDLPSLVKNGARPLALGMVCWAAVAVTSLIVQHALGLL
;
A
#
# COMPACT_ATOMS: atom_id res chain seq x y z
N ASP A 1 -6.30 1.25 -1.17
CA ASP A 1 -6.60 -0.19 -0.96
C ASP A 1 -5.92 -0.84 0.25
N THR A 2 -5.02 -0.15 0.96
CA THR A 2 -4.50 -0.63 2.26
C THR A 2 -5.48 -0.35 3.39
N SER A 3 -6.03 0.85 3.36
CA SER A 3 -6.83 1.45 4.41
C SER A 3 -8.25 0.86 4.57
N SER A 4 -8.91 0.46 3.47
CA SER A 4 -10.20 -0.24 3.51
C SER A 4 -10.09 -1.65 4.13
N VAL A 5 -9.00 -2.37 3.86
CA VAL A 5 -8.81 -3.72 4.40
C VAL A 5 -8.29 -3.70 5.84
N VAL A 6 -7.49 -2.69 6.20
CA VAL A 6 -7.11 -2.47 7.61
C VAL A 6 -8.36 -2.16 8.44
N ALA A 7 -9.26 -1.29 7.95
CA ALA A 7 -10.51 -0.98 8.63
C ALA A 7 -11.41 -2.22 8.80
N ALA A 8 -11.59 -3.02 7.74
CA ALA A 8 -12.36 -4.26 7.82
C ALA A 8 -11.72 -5.32 8.76
N GLY A 9 -10.38 -5.42 8.77
CA GLY A 9 -9.66 -6.32 9.66
C GLY A 9 -9.84 -5.95 11.13
N TYR A 10 -9.69 -4.67 11.48
CA TYR A 10 -9.93 -4.17 12.83
C TYR A 10 -11.40 -4.27 13.27
N ALA A 11 -12.35 -4.18 12.34
CA ALA A 11 -13.77 -4.41 12.63
C ALA A 11 -14.08 -5.87 13.00
N TYR A 12 -13.26 -6.83 12.53
CA TYR A 12 -13.41 -8.25 12.87
C TYR A 12 -12.65 -8.64 14.13
N SER A 13 -11.36 -8.31 14.23
CA SER A 13 -10.52 -8.56 15.42
C SER A 13 -9.23 -7.73 15.41
N HIS A 14 -8.68 -7.45 16.59
CA HIS A 14 -7.44 -6.69 16.72
C HIS A 14 -6.23 -7.42 16.12
N ASP A 15 -6.19 -8.76 16.21
CA ASP A 15 -5.16 -9.60 15.57
C ASP A 15 -5.34 -9.65 14.05
N ALA A 16 -6.58 -9.78 13.58
CA ALA A 16 -6.90 -9.75 12.16
C ALA A 16 -6.53 -8.40 11.52
N GLY A 17 -6.75 -7.29 12.22
CA GLY A 17 -6.30 -5.96 11.82
C GLY A 17 -4.77 -5.83 11.73
N ALA A 18 -4.03 -6.42 12.66
CA ALA A 18 -2.58 -6.42 12.65
C ALA A 18 -2.02 -7.20 11.44
N TYR A 19 -2.48 -8.43 11.22
CA TYR A 19 -2.09 -9.23 10.05
C TYR A 19 -2.49 -8.57 8.72
N ALA A 20 -3.70 -8.03 8.64
CA ALA A 20 -4.17 -7.29 7.47
C ALA A 20 -3.28 -6.08 7.17
N THR A 21 -2.87 -5.35 8.21
CA THR A 21 -1.95 -4.21 8.08
C THR A 21 -0.60 -4.67 7.56
N ILE A 22 -0.02 -5.74 8.11
CA ILE A 22 1.28 -6.27 7.65
C ILE A 22 1.20 -6.66 6.17
N VAL A 23 0.24 -7.49 5.77
CA VAL A 23 0.10 -7.94 4.36
C VAL A 23 -0.12 -6.76 3.41
N LYS A 24 -0.95 -5.78 3.81
CA LYS A 24 -1.26 -4.61 3.00
C LYS A 24 -0.10 -3.63 2.92
N LEU A 25 0.69 -3.46 3.98
CA LEU A 25 1.93 -2.69 3.96
C LEU A 25 3.01 -3.40 3.15
N THR A 26 3.13 -4.73 3.21
CA THR A 26 4.06 -5.50 2.37
C THR A 26 3.79 -5.29 0.88
N ARG A 27 2.52 -5.19 0.48
CA ARG A 27 2.17 -4.85 -0.91
C ARG A 27 2.60 -3.43 -1.29
N THR A 28 2.44 -2.45 -0.39
CA THR A 28 2.95 -1.09 -0.61
C THR A 28 4.48 -1.06 -0.63
N LEU A 29 5.12 -1.86 0.21
CA LEU A 29 6.56 -2.07 0.23
C LEU A 29 7.02 -2.67 -1.10
N MET A 30 6.27 -3.61 -1.71
CA MET A 30 6.56 -4.17 -3.03
C MET A 30 6.45 -3.16 -4.20
N ILE A 31 5.81 -2.00 -4.00
CA ILE A 31 5.89 -0.90 -4.97
C ILE A 31 7.32 -0.37 -5.06
N VAL A 32 8.07 -0.36 -3.95
CA VAL A 32 9.48 0.07 -3.91
C VAL A 32 10.39 -0.74 -4.85
N PRO A 33 10.49 -2.08 -4.75
CA PRO A 33 11.31 -2.89 -5.65
C PRO A 33 10.77 -2.89 -7.08
N VAL A 34 9.46 -2.84 -7.29
CA VAL A 34 8.88 -2.77 -8.65
C VAL A 34 9.24 -1.44 -9.32
N CYS A 35 9.12 -0.31 -8.62
CA CYS A 35 9.56 0.99 -9.11
C CYS A 35 11.07 1.02 -9.35
N LEU A 36 11.88 0.43 -8.48
CA LEU A 36 13.33 0.28 -8.67
C LEU A 36 13.65 -0.55 -9.93
N PHE A 37 12.95 -1.67 -10.12
CA PHE A 37 13.11 -2.54 -11.28
C PHE A 37 12.78 -1.80 -12.59
N PHE A 38 11.63 -1.15 -12.65
CA PHE A 38 11.25 -0.34 -13.83
C PHE A 38 12.19 0.84 -14.04
N ALA A 39 12.63 1.52 -12.97
CA ALA A 39 13.64 2.58 -13.07
C ALA A 39 14.94 2.04 -13.67
N LEU A 40 15.42 0.87 -13.26
CA LEU A 40 16.61 0.23 -13.82
C LEU A 40 16.45 -0.16 -15.30
N LEU A 41 15.28 -0.67 -15.70
CA LEU A 41 14.99 -0.99 -17.10
C LEU A 41 14.96 0.27 -17.98
N VAL A 42 14.30 1.34 -17.52
CA VAL A 42 14.26 2.62 -18.21
C VAL A 42 15.66 3.25 -18.28
N MET A 43 16.47 3.17 -17.22
CA MET A 43 17.86 3.63 -17.22
C MET A 43 18.72 2.88 -18.24
N ARG A 44 18.53 1.56 -18.40
CA ARG A 44 19.25 0.76 -19.43
C ARG A 44 18.83 1.12 -20.85
N GLY A 45 17.55 1.45 -21.07
CA GLY A 45 17.04 1.93 -22.35
C GLY A 45 17.50 3.35 -22.70
N ALA A 46 17.49 4.27 -21.72
CA ALA A 46 17.83 5.68 -21.92
C ALA A 46 19.34 5.93 -22.12
N LYS A 47 20.22 5.06 -21.58
CA LYS A 47 21.67 5.12 -21.83
C LYS A 47 22.03 4.96 -23.31
N LYS A 48 21.12 4.42 -24.13
CA LYS A 48 21.26 4.31 -25.59
C LYS A 48 20.91 5.59 -26.36
N SER A 49 20.24 6.57 -25.73
CA SER A 49 19.65 7.73 -26.45
C SER A 49 20.30 9.08 -26.13
N GLY A 50 21.34 9.14 -25.30
CA GLY A 50 22.17 10.35 -25.09
C GLY A 50 21.48 11.60 -24.51
N ALA A 51 20.18 11.54 -24.20
CA ALA A 51 19.43 12.66 -23.66
C ALA A 51 19.63 12.78 -22.15
N GLY A 52 20.11 13.93 -21.68
CA GLY A 52 20.31 14.24 -20.26
C GLY A 52 19.03 14.03 -19.45
N PHE A 53 19.00 13.00 -18.62
CA PHE A 53 17.79 12.56 -17.92
C PHE A 53 17.88 12.86 -16.43
N SER A 54 16.84 13.52 -15.89
CA SER A 54 16.71 13.75 -14.45
C SER A 54 16.20 12.49 -13.75
N LEU A 55 17.14 11.74 -13.15
CA LEU A 55 16.87 10.57 -12.28
C LEU A 55 15.78 10.86 -11.22
N ARG A 56 15.70 12.12 -10.78
CA ARG A 56 14.79 12.61 -9.72
C ARG A 56 13.31 12.60 -10.11
N ARG A 57 12.97 12.58 -11.40
CA ARG A 57 11.58 12.64 -11.88
C ARG A 57 10.96 11.25 -12.07
N ILE A 58 11.77 10.23 -12.33
CA ILE A 58 11.33 8.82 -12.47
C ILE A 58 11.25 8.12 -11.11
N PHE A 59 12.17 8.44 -10.19
CA PHE A 59 12.16 7.83 -8.87
C PHE A 59 11.08 8.50 -8.01
N PRO A 60 10.05 7.78 -7.54
CA PRO A 60 9.03 8.39 -6.70
C PRO A 60 9.67 8.81 -5.37
N MET A 61 9.75 10.11 -5.11
CA MET A 61 10.41 10.64 -3.90
C MET A 61 9.83 10.06 -2.60
N PHE A 62 8.54 9.70 -2.59
CA PHE A 62 7.89 8.99 -1.47
C PHE A 62 8.62 7.69 -1.07
N VAL A 63 9.12 6.93 -2.05
CA VAL A 63 9.85 5.67 -1.82
C VAL A 63 11.15 5.93 -1.04
N LEU A 64 11.87 7.00 -1.38
CA LEU A 64 13.11 7.37 -0.69
C LEU A 64 12.83 7.68 0.79
N TYR A 65 11.82 8.51 1.06
CA TYR A 65 11.42 8.84 2.43
C TYR A 65 10.97 7.62 3.22
N PHE A 66 10.22 6.71 2.58
CA PHE A 66 9.79 5.46 3.20
C PHE A 66 10.99 4.58 3.61
N VAL A 67 11.96 4.40 2.72
CA VAL A 67 13.17 3.59 3.01
C VAL A 67 14.00 4.21 4.14
N VAL A 68 14.19 5.53 4.12
CA VAL A 68 14.91 6.23 5.21
C VAL A 68 14.18 6.04 6.54
N ALA A 69 12.85 6.20 6.57
CA ALA A 69 12.06 6.01 7.78
C ALA A 69 12.15 4.56 8.31
N CYS A 70 12.14 3.56 7.42
CA CYS A 70 12.35 2.16 7.80
C CYS A 70 13.73 1.94 8.43
N ILE A 71 14.81 2.44 7.81
CA ILE A 71 16.17 2.31 8.36
C ILE A 71 16.27 2.98 9.73
N VAL A 72 15.71 4.17 9.88
CA VAL A 72 15.68 4.91 11.16
C VAL A 72 14.91 4.14 12.23
N ASN A 73 13.81 3.48 11.87
CA ASN A 73 13.05 2.64 12.79
C ASN A 73 13.81 1.35 13.18
N THR A 74 14.43 0.68 12.20
CA THR A 74 15.16 -0.58 12.40
C THR A 74 16.48 -0.41 13.15
N THR A 75 17.17 0.72 12.99
CA THR A 75 18.45 1.00 13.68
C THR A 75 18.27 1.28 15.16
N GLY A 76 17.04 1.38 15.66
CA GLY A 76 16.75 1.58 17.09
C GLY A 76 17.18 2.96 17.62
N ILE A 77 17.53 3.89 16.74
CA ILE A 77 17.91 5.27 17.09
C ILE A 77 16.72 6.02 17.72
N LEU A 78 15.49 5.62 17.38
CA LEU A 78 14.29 6.17 18.01
C LEU A 78 13.96 5.46 19.34
N PRO A 79 13.69 6.21 20.42
CA PRO A 79 13.12 5.67 21.65
C PRO A 79 11.82 4.91 21.35
N ALA A 80 11.62 3.76 22.01
CA ALA A 80 10.45 2.91 21.79
C ALA A 80 9.12 3.66 22.02
N GLU A 81 9.10 4.58 23.00
CA GLU A 81 7.95 5.45 23.28
C GLU A 81 7.61 6.38 22.12
N LEU A 82 8.62 6.95 21.46
CA LEU A 82 8.42 7.81 20.28
C LEU A 82 7.93 7.00 19.09
N SER A 83 8.50 5.81 18.87
CA SER A 83 8.05 4.91 17.79
C SER A 83 6.59 4.47 18.01
N HIS A 84 6.21 4.18 19.26
CA HIS A 84 4.84 3.81 19.60
C HIS A 84 3.87 5.00 19.40
N GLY A 85 4.25 6.20 19.84
CA GLY A 85 3.48 7.42 19.62
C GLY A 85 3.28 7.75 18.15
N LEU A 86 4.33 7.66 17.34
CA LEU A 86 4.27 7.83 15.87
C LEU A 86 3.38 6.76 15.22
N GLY A 87 3.44 5.51 15.71
CA GLY A 87 2.57 4.44 15.25
C GLY A 87 1.09 4.70 15.53
N MET A 88 0.75 5.21 16.72
CA MET A 88 -0.61 5.62 17.05
C MET A 88 -1.08 6.79 16.19
N LEU A 89 -0.24 7.81 16.01
CA LEU A 89 -0.55 8.97 15.17
C LEU A 89 -0.76 8.56 13.70
N GLY A 90 0.05 7.63 13.20
CA GLY A 90 -0.08 7.06 11.88
C GLY A 90 -1.41 6.30 11.70
N LYS A 91 -1.81 5.48 12.68
CA LYS A 91 -3.12 4.82 12.68
C LYS A 91 -4.25 5.84 12.67
N PHE A 92 -4.19 6.86 13.53
CA PHE A 92 -5.18 7.93 13.57
C PHE A 92 -5.30 8.67 12.23
N ALA A 93 -4.17 9.01 11.61
CA ALA A 93 -4.13 9.66 10.31
C ALA A 93 -4.74 8.79 9.19
N ILE A 94 -4.51 7.48 9.20
CA ILE A 94 -5.12 6.55 8.24
C ILE A 94 -6.64 6.50 8.42
N VAL A 95 -7.13 6.43 9.66
CA VAL A 95 -8.56 6.43 9.95
C VAL A 95 -9.20 7.73 9.47
N LEU A 96 -8.61 8.88 9.82
CA LEU A 96 -9.10 10.19 9.40
C LEU A 96 -9.12 10.32 7.87
N ALA A 97 -8.07 9.87 7.18
CA ALA A 97 -8.02 9.86 5.71
C ALA A 97 -9.14 9.00 5.11
N MET A 98 -9.43 7.83 5.70
CA MET A 98 -10.54 6.98 5.22
C MET A 98 -11.91 7.57 5.46
N SER A 99 -12.12 8.16 6.63
CA SER A 99 -13.35 8.88 6.93
C SER A 99 -13.56 10.02 5.94
N ALA A 100 -12.52 10.79 5.62
CA ALA A 100 -12.58 11.87 4.63
C ALA A 100 -12.89 11.35 3.22
N ILE A 101 -12.26 10.25 2.77
CA ILE A 101 -12.57 9.63 1.47
C ILE A 101 -14.03 9.16 1.43
N GLY A 102 -14.53 8.56 2.51
CA GLY A 102 -15.93 8.14 2.61
C GLY A 102 -16.90 9.32 2.52
N LEU A 103 -16.60 10.43 3.20
CA LEU A 103 -17.41 11.66 3.15
C LEU A 103 -17.35 12.37 1.79
N ASN A 104 -16.23 12.27 1.07
CA ASN A 104 -16.08 12.84 -0.27
C ASN A 104 -16.65 11.93 -1.37
N THR A 105 -17.04 10.69 -1.04
CA THR A 105 -17.60 9.74 -2.01
C THR A 105 -19.05 10.11 -2.32
N ASP A 106 -19.28 10.56 -3.56
CA ASP A 106 -20.63 10.81 -4.08
C ASP A 106 -21.30 9.47 -4.45
N LEU A 107 -22.06 8.92 -3.49
CA LEU A 107 -22.87 7.70 -3.63
C LEU A 107 -23.83 7.75 -4.85
N PRO A 108 -24.59 8.84 -5.09
CA PRO A 108 -25.43 8.97 -6.27
C PRO A 108 -24.68 8.85 -7.61
N SER A 109 -23.48 9.43 -7.71
CA SER A 109 -22.64 9.33 -8.90
C SER A 109 -22.13 7.90 -9.11
N LEU A 110 -21.83 7.18 -8.03
CA LEU A 110 -21.39 5.78 -8.07
C LEU A 110 -22.47 4.87 -8.65
N VAL A 111 -23.73 5.07 -8.25
CA VAL A 111 -24.88 4.32 -8.76
C VAL A 111 -25.19 4.71 -10.21
N LYS A 112 -25.07 6.00 -10.57
CA LYS A 112 -25.25 6.49 -11.94
C LYS A 112 -24.19 5.98 -12.93
N ASN A 113 -22.96 5.76 -12.47
CA ASN A 113 -21.89 5.16 -13.26
C ASN A 113 -22.13 3.66 -13.59
N GLY A 114 -23.22 3.08 -13.07
CA GLY A 114 -23.75 1.77 -13.43
C GLY A 114 -23.15 0.60 -12.66
N ALA A 115 -23.78 -0.57 -12.76
CA ALA A 115 -23.32 -1.79 -12.08
C ALA A 115 -22.03 -2.39 -12.67
N ARG A 116 -21.61 -1.95 -13.87
CA ARG A 116 -20.45 -2.51 -14.59
C ARG A 116 -19.11 -2.26 -13.89
N PRO A 117 -18.76 -1.01 -13.48
CA PRO A 117 -17.56 -0.76 -12.67
C PRO A 117 -17.57 -1.53 -11.34
N LEU A 118 -18.73 -1.63 -10.69
CA LEU A 118 -18.87 -2.35 -9.43
C LEU A 118 -18.61 -3.86 -9.60
N ALA A 119 -19.18 -4.46 -10.65
CA ALA A 119 -18.96 -5.86 -10.98
C ALA A 119 -17.49 -6.15 -11.34
N LEU A 120 -16.84 -5.28 -12.13
CA LEU A 120 -15.41 -5.40 -12.42
C LEU A 120 -14.56 -5.31 -11.15
N GLY A 121 -14.89 -4.38 -10.26
CA GLY A 121 -14.26 -4.26 -8.94
C GLY A 121 -14.42 -5.53 -8.10
N MET A 122 -15.62 -6.11 -8.06
CA MET A 122 -15.91 -7.35 -7.33
C MET A 122 -15.17 -8.56 -7.92
N VAL A 123 -15.16 -8.72 -9.25
CA VAL A 123 -14.43 -9.82 -9.90
C VAL A 123 -12.93 -9.69 -9.65
N CYS A 124 -12.38 -8.48 -9.76
CA CYS A 124 -10.97 -8.23 -9.46
C CYS A 124 -10.65 -8.53 -7.99
N TRP A 125 -11.50 -8.07 -7.06
CA TRP A 125 -11.36 -8.37 -5.64
C TRP A 125 -11.40 -9.87 -5.37
N ALA A 126 -12.35 -10.60 -5.95
CA ALA A 126 -12.48 -12.05 -5.79
C ALA A 126 -11.26 -12.78 -6.37
N ALA A 127 -10.79 -12.40 -7.54
CA ALA A 127 -9.60 -12.98 -8.17
C ALA A 127 -8.36 -12.81 -7.29
N VAL A 128 -8.14 -11.60 -6.74
CA VAL A 128 -7.02 -11.31 -5.84
C VAL A 128 -7.16 -12.09 -4.52
N ALA A 129 -8.37 -12.16 -3.95
CA ALA A 129 -8.63 -12.90 -2.72
C ALA A 129 -8.36 -14.40 -2.88
N VAL A 130 -8.87 -15.01 -3.95
CA VAL A 130 -8.65 -16.43 -4.27
C VAL A 130 -7.17 -16.71 -4.50
N THR A 131 -6.50 -15.88 -5.31
CA THR A 131 -5.06 -16.05 -5.58
C THR A 131 -4.24 -15.94 -4.28
N SER A 132 -4.59 -15.00 -3.40
CA SER A 132 -3.94 -14.85 -2.10
C SER A 132 -4.14 -16.07 -1.21
N LEU A 133 -5.36 -16.63 -1.15
CA LEU A 133 -5.67 -17.82 -0.36
C LEU A 133 -4.92 -19.06 -0.86
N ILE A 134 -4.85 -19.25 -2.18
CA ILE A 134 -4.11 -20.35 -2.80
C ILE A 134 -2.62 -20.28 -2.41
N VAL A 135 -2.02 -19.08 -2.48
CA VAL A 135 -0.63 -18.87 -2.09
C VAL A 135 -0.40 -19.14 -0.61
N GLN A 136 -1.32 -18.70 0.27
CA GLN A 136 -1.23 -18.95 1.71
C GLN A 136 -1.31 -20.44 2.05
N HIS A 137 -2.20 -21.18 1.37
CA HIS A 137 -2.33 -22.63 1.54
C HIS A 137 -1.11 -23.39 1.00
N ALA A 138 -0.59 -22.99 -0.17
CA ALA A 138 0.62 -23.57 -0.74
C ALA A 138 1.88 -23.34 0.12
N LEU A 139 1.92 -22.24 0.89
CA LEU A 139 2.99 -21.92 1.83
C LEU A 139 2.78 -22.56 3.22
N GLY A 140 1.68 -23.29 3.45
CA GLY A 140 1.39 -23.97 4.73
C GLY A 140 1.09 -23.03 5.90
N LEU A 141 0.68 -21.79 5.61
CA LEU A 141 0.26 -20.81 6.63
C LEU A 141 -1.21 -20.97 7.07
N LEU A 142 -1.94 -21.86 6.38
CA LEU A 142 -3.33 -22.29 6.60
C LEU A 142 -3.41 -23.82 6.50
#